data_AF-A0A1C5U8Q5-F1
#
_entry.id   AF-A0A1C5U8Q5-F1
#
_cell.length_a   1.000
_cell.length_b   1.000
_cell.length_c   1.000
_cell.angle_alpha   90.00
_cell.angle_beta   90.00
_cell.angle_gamma   90.00
#
_symmetry.space_group_name_H-M   'P 1'
#
loop_
_entity.id
_entity.type
_entity.pdbx_description
1 polymer ?
#
loop_
_entity_poly.entity_id
_entity_poly.type
_entity_poly.pdbx_seq_one_letter_code
_entity_poly.pdbx_strand_id
1 'polypeptide(L)' 'MATTFINYYSSIFPKAALSRITGINERQLWHYAAGVHKPRKQQLEKIQNGINALAEELAAIDLV' A
#
# COMPACT_ATOMS: atom_id res chain seq x y z
N MET A 1 16.21 3.80 10.64
CA MET A 1 14.72 3.83 10.57
C MET A 1 14.33 3.82 9.10
N ALA A 2 14.10 2.67 8.49
CA ALA A 2 13.66 2.62 7.10
C ALA A 2 12.17 3.02 7.07
N THR A 3 11.86 4.21 6.57
CA THR A 3 10.48 4.65 6.36
C THR A 3 9.88 3.75 5.29
N THR A 4 9.08 2.77 5.71
CA THR A 4 8.37 1.89 4.78
C THR A 4 7.33 2.73 4.04
N PHE A 5 7.11 2.48 2.74
CA PHE A 5 6.07 3.15 1.93
C PHE A 5 4.73 3.30 2.67
N ILE A 6 4.32 2.24 3.39
CA ILE A 6 3.11 2.21 4.21
C ILE A 6 3.07 3.34 5.26
N ASN A 7 4.20 3.66 5.90
CA ASN A 7 4.28 4.74 6.89
C ASN A 7 4.26 6.11 6.23
N TYR A 8 4.91 6.26 5.08
CA TYR A 8 4.94 7.53 4.35
C TYR A 8 3.53 7.95 3.90
N TYR A 9 2.73 7.01 3.41
CA TYR A 9 1.38 7.28 2.90
C TYR A 9 0.27 7.05 3.92
N SER A 10 0.58 6.70 5.17
CA SER A 10 -0.41 6.42 6.21
C SER A 10 -1.28 7.61 6.61
N SER A 11 -0.88 8.85 6.30
CA SER A 11 -1.67 10.07 6.50
C SER A 11 -2.61 10.39 5.33
N ILE A 12 -2.33 9.85 4.15
CA ILE A 12 -3.09 10.08 2.91
C ILE A 12 -4.08 8.94 2.68
N PHE A 13 -3.62 7.69 2.87
CA PHE A 13 -4.45 6.50 2.75
C PHE A 13 -4.59 5.80 4.11
N PRO A 14 -5.82 5.65 4.63
CA PRO A 14 -6.04 4.79 5.79
C PRO A 14 -5.68 3.35 5.43
N LYS A 15 -5.34 2.54 6.45
CA LYS A 15 -4.85 1.16 6.24
C LYS A 15 -5.91 0.30 5.55
N ALA A 16 -7.20 0.54 5.82
CA ALA A 16 -8.32 -0.06 5.09
C ALA A 16 -8.30 0.29 3.59
N ALA A 17 -7.96 1.52 3.19
CA ALA A 17 -7.85 1.89 1.79
C ALA A 17 -6.63 1.22 1.13
N LEU A 18 -5.47 1.22 1.80
CA LEU A 18 -4.29 0.48 1.33
C LEU A 18 -4.57 -1.02 1.18
N SER A 19 -5.37 -1.60 2.07
CA SER A 19 -5.81 -2.99 1.99
C SER A 19 -6.64 -3.25 0.72
N ARG A 20 -7.55 -2.35 0.37
CA ARG A 20 -8.35 -2.43 -0.87
C ARG A 20 -7.49 -2.28 -2.12
N ILE A 21 -6.57 -1.30 -2.14
CA ILE A 21 -5.68 -1.02 -3.28
C ILE A 21 -4.72 -2.20 -3.53
N THR A 22 -4.12 -2.73 -2.47
CA THR A 22 -3.02 -3.72 -2.58
C THR A 22 -3.47 -5.17 -2.43
N GLY A 23 -4.69 -5.43 -1.95
CA GLY A 23 -5.17 -6.76 -1.61
C GLY A 23 -4.46 -7.39 -0.40
N ILE A 24 -3.67 -6.62 0.36
CA ILE A 24 -3.02 -7.08 1.60
C ILE A 24 -3.99 -6.93 2.77
N ASN A 25 -3.97 -7.89 3.70
CA ASN A 25 -4.79 -7.79 4.91
C ASN A 25 -4.40 -6.56 5.74
N GLU A 26 -5.39 -5.77 6.17
CA GLU A 26 -5.17 -4.55 6.96
C GLU A 26 -4.30 -4.79 8.22
N ARG A 27 -4.49 -5.91 8.92
CA ARG A 27 -3.68 -6.26 10.09
C ARG A 27 -2.21 -6.48 9.73
N GLN A 28 -1.93 -7.05 8.55
CA GLN A 28 -0.56 -7.19 8.06
C GLN A 28 0.06 -5.82 7.76
N LEU A 29 -0.70 -4.88 7.20
CA LEU A 29 -0.24 -3.51 6.97
C LEU A 29 0.12 -2.81 8.28
N TRP A 30 -0.65 -3.00 9.35
CA TRP A 30 -0.33 -2.49 10.69
C TRP A 30 1.01 -3.05 11.22
N HIS A 31 1.22 -4.35 11.07
CA HIS A 31 2.47 -4.99 11.47
C HIS A 31 3.69 -4.51 10.68
N TYR A 32 3.52 -4.26 9.38
CA TYR A 32 4.57 -3.74 8.51
C TYR A 32 4.87 -2.28 8.81
N ALA A 33 3.84 -1.48 9.07
CA ALA A 33 3.97 -0.09 9.49
C ALA A 33 4.75 0.04 10.81
N ALA A 34 4.46 -0.83 11.78
CA ALA A 34 5.16 -0.89 13.06
C ALA A 34 6.58 -1.47 12.95
N GLY A 35 6.99 -1.99 11.79
CA GLY A 35 8.30 -2.62 11.58
C GLY A 35 8.47 -3.97 12.29
N VAL A 36 7.39 -4.52 12.87
CA VAL A 36 7.38 -5.78 13.64
C VAL A 36 7.59 -6.98 12.71
N HIS A 37 7.00 -6.92 11.51
CA HIS A 37 7.13 -7.97 10.51
C HIS A 37 7.69 -7.41 9.20
N LYS A 38 8.59 -8.17 8.57
CA LYS A 38 9.06 -7.88 7.21
C LYS A 38 8.17 -8.62 6.21
N PRO A 39 7.56 -7.93 5.23
CA PRO A 39 6.74 -8.59 4.22
C PRO A 39 7.59 -9.56 3.40
N ARG A 40 7.00 -10.69 2.99
CA ARG A 40 7.65 -11.61 2.04
C ARG A 40 7.69 -10.97 0.65
N LYS A 41 8.58 -11.45 -0.22
CA LYS A 41 8.72 -10.95 -1.61
C LYS A 41 7.37 -10.85 -2.35
N GLN A 42 6.56 -11.90 -2.29
CA GLN A 42 5.22 -11.91 -2.92
C GLN A 42 4.28 -10.81 -2.39
N GLN A 43 4.38 -10.45 -1.11
CA GLN A 43 3.56 -9.37 -0.54
C GLN A 43 4.09 -8.00 -0.96
N LEU A 44 5.41 -7.84 -1.06
CA LEU A 44 6.00 -6.63 -1.64
C LEU A 44 5.55 -6.43 -3.08
N GLU A 45 5.56 -7.50 -3.89
CA GLU A 45 5.07 -7.48 -5.27
C GLU A 45 3.58 -7.12 -5.33
N LYS A 46 2.73 -7.70 -4.46
CA LYS A 46 1.31 -7.31 -4.37
C LYS A 46 1.11 -5.84 -4.02
N ILE A 47 1.87 -5.32 -3.06
CA ILE A 47 1.82 -3.91 -2.68
C ILE A 47 2.20 -3.04 -3.88
N GLN A 48 3.33 -3.35 -4.53
CA GLN A 48 3.81 -2.58 -5.68
C GLN A 48 2.81 -2.61 -6.84
N ASN A 49 2.28 -3.78 -7.19
CA ASN A 49 1.35 -3.93 -8.30
C ASN A 49 0.03 -3.19 -8.05
N GLY A 50 -0.51 -3.26 -6.82
CA GLY A 50 -1.74 -2.53 -6.48
C GLY A 50 -1.56 -1.01 -6.56
N ILE A 51 -0.40 -0.50 -6.13
CA ILE A 51 -0.07 0.93 -6.25
C ILE A 51 0.09 1.34 -7.72
N ASN A 52 0.78 0.53 -8.53
CA ASN A 52 0.96 0.82 -9.94
C ASN A 52 -0.39 0.86 -10.67
N ALA A 53 -1.28 -0.10 -10.38
CA ALA A 53 -2.63 -0.13 -10.95
C ALA A 53 -3.44 1.12 -10.56
N LEU A 54 -3.38 1.54 -9.29
CA LEU A 54 -4.01 2.79 -8.85
C LEU A 54 -3.43 4.01 -9.57
N ALA A 55 -2.11 4.06 -9.76
CA ALA A 55 -1.47 5.19 -10.45
C ALA A 55 -1.90 5.26 -11.93
N GLU A 56 -2.00 4.12 -12.61
CA GLU A 56 -2.51 4.02 -13.98
C GLU A 56 -3.98 4.46 -14.05
N GLU A 57 -4.81 4.00 -13.11
CA GLU A 57 -6.22 4.39 -13.02
C GLU A 57 -6.36 5.90 -12.83
N LEU A 58 -5.62 6.48 -11.88
CA LEU A 58 -5.63 7.92 -11.59
C LEU A 58 -5.11 8.76 -12.78
N ALA A 59 -4.10 8.27 -13.50
CA ALA A 59 -3.56 8.95 -14.68
C ALA A 59 -4.51 8.91 -15.88
N ALA A 60 -5.37 7.90 -15.95
CA ALA A 60 -6.39 7.74 -16.97
C ALA A 60 -7.68 8.53 -16.67
N ILE A 61 -7.80 9.16 -15.49
CA ILE A 61 -8.93 10.02 -15.18
C ILE A 61 -8.86 11.27 -16.05
N ASP A 62 -9.89 11.47 -16.86
CA ASP A 62 -10.17 12.75 -17.52
C ASP A 62 -11.28 13.45 -16.75
N LEU A 63 -11.05 14.73 -16.42
CA LEU A 63 -12.02 15.54 -15.70
C LEU A 63 -12.88 16.27 -16.74
N VAL A 64 -14.09 15.76 -16.95
CA VAL A 64 -15.12 16.40 -17.80
C VAL A 64 -15.68 17.65 -17.14
#